data_AF-A0A527YK51-F1
#
_entry.id   AF-A0A527YK51-F1
#
_cell.length_a   1.000
_cell.length_b   1.000
_cell.length_c   1.000
_cell.angle_alpha   90.00
_cell.angle_beta   90.00
_cell.angle_gamma   90.00
#
_symmetry.space_group_name_H-M   'P 1'
#
loop_
_entity.id
_entity.type
_entity.pdbx_description
1 polymer ?
#
loop_
_entity_poly.entity_id
_entity_poly.type
_entity_poly.pdbx_seq_one_letter_code
_entity_poly.pdbx_strand_id
1 'polypeptide(L)'
;GGGIVGAALLFLRIGGRRGMQFLSRGYIQLFQGTPLLMQLFLAFFGLGLFGIDVPAWLAACVALILWTAAFLAEIWRGCVESIA
;
A
#
# COMPACT_ATOMS: atom_id res chain seq x y z
N GLY A 1 -6.81 -8.25 -4.88
CA GLY A 1 -6.33 -6.85 -4.81
C GLY A 1 -4.98 -6.77 -4.16
N GLY A 2 -4.92 -6.69 -2.82
CA GLY A 2 -3.68 -6.45 -2.07
C GLY A 2 -2.54 -7.43 -2.37
N GLY A 3 -2.85 -8.70 -2.64
CA GLY A 3 -1.87 -9.71 -3.11
C GLY A 3 -1.08 -9.28 -4.35
N ILE A 4 -1.79 -8.82 -5.39
CA ILE A 4 -1.19 -8.42 -6.67
C ILE A 4 -0.36 -7.16 -6.48
N VAL A 5 -0.89 -6.17 -5.77
CA VAL A 5 -0.19 -4.89 -5.51
C VAL A 5 1.03 -5.13 -4.63
N GLY A 6 0.93 -5.98 -3.61
CA GLY A 6 2.05 -6.38 -2.76
C GLY A 6 3.15 -7.10 -3.53
N ALA A 7 2.79 -7.96 -4.50
CA ALA A 7 3.76 -8.65 -5.35
C ALA A 7 4.50 -7.67 -6.25
N ALA A 8 3.78 -6.73 -6.87
CA ALA A 8 4.39 -5.67 -7.67
C ALA A 8 5.35 -4.81 -6.83
N LEU A 9 4.95 -4.42 -5.62
CA LEU A 9 5.80 -3.64 -4.70
C LEU A 9 7.05 -4.41 -4.26
N LEU A 10 6.92 -5.72 -4.04
CA LEU A 10 8.05 -6.60 -3.78
C LEU A 10 9.04 -6.57 -4.95
N PHE A 11 8.59 -6.85 -6.17
CA PHE A 11 9.47 -6.83 -7.35
C PHE A 11 10.20 -5.49 -7.54
N LEU A 12 9.51 -4.37 -7.31
CA LEU A 12 10.13 -3.03 -7.32
C LEU A 12 11.22 -2.87 -6.26
N ARG A 13 11.06 -3.54 -5.11
CA ARG A 13 11.99 -3.48 -3.99
C ARG A 13 13.26 -4.30 -4.23
N ILE A 14 13.13 -5.50 -4.82
CA ILE A 14 14.26 -6.41 -5.09
C ILE A 14 14.96 -6.12 -6.43
N GLY A 15 14.31 -5.45 -7.38
CA GLY A 15 14.85 -5.17 -8.73
C GLY A 15 16.05 -4.20 -8.84
N GLY A 16 16.77 -3.91 -7.75
CA GLY A 16 18.09 -3.24 -7.76
C GLY A 16 18.13 -1.74 -8.09
N ARG A 17 17.11 -1.15 -8.74
CA ARG A 17 17.10 0.29 -9.09
C ARG A 17 16.80 1.15 -7.87
N ARG A 18 17.75 2.02 -7.47
CA ARG A 18 17.62 2.91 -6.28
C ARG A 18 16.31 3.70 -6.23
N GLY A 19 15.85 4.23 -7.37
CA GLY A 19 14.59 4.98 -7.44
C GLY A 19 13.34 4.13 -7.14
N MET A 20 13.27 2.92 -7.70
CA MET A 20 12.14 2.00 -7.48
C MET A 20 12.10 1.52 -6.02
N GLN A 21 13.28 1.28 -5.44
CA GLN A 21 13.41 0.94 -4.04
C GLN A 21 12.91 2.06 -3.12
N PHE A 22 13.25 3.31 -3.45
CA PHE A 22 12.80 4.47 -2.68
C PHE A 22 11.27 4.63 -2.74
N LEU A 23 10.67 4.50 -3.93
CA LEU A 23 9.22 4.56 -4.10
C LEU A 23 8.50 3.46 -3.31
N SER A 24 8.97 2.22 -3.39
CA SER A 24 8.39 1.09 -2.65
C SER A 24 8.54 1.29 -1.13
N ARG A 25 9.70 1.78 -0.64
CA ARG A 25 9.87 2.14 0.78
C ARG A 25 8.90 3.23 1.21
N GLY A 26 8.78 4.31 0.44
CA GLY A 26 7.89 5.44 0.76
C GLY A 26 6.44 4.99 0.85
N TYR A 27 5.98 4.17 -0.10
CA TYR A 27 4.66 3.55 -0.06
C TYR A 27 4.49 2.73 1.24
N ILE A 28 5.39 1.79 1.52
CA ILE A 28 5.29 0.90 2.69
C ILE A 28 5.26 1.71 3.98
N GLN A 29 6.14 2.70 4.12
CA GLN A 29 6.20 3.57 5.31
C GLN A 29 4.91 4.38 5.50
N LEU A 30 4.34 4.91 4.42
CA LEU A 30 3.09 5.67 4.48
C LEU A 30 1.95 4.79 5.00
N PHE A 31 1.78 3.60 4.45
CA PHE A 31 0.64 2.73 4.76
C PHE A 31 0.78 1.94 6.06
N GLN A 32 2.01 1.59 6.47
CA GLN A 32 2.27 0.96 7.77
C GLN A 32 2.35 1.98 8.91
N GLY A 33 2.82 3.20 8.63
CA GLY A 33 2.99 4.26 9.61
C GLY A 33 1.72 5.07 9.92
N THR A 34 0.65 4.89 9.15
CA THR A 34 -0.64 5.57 9.36
C THR A 34 -1.73 4.57 9.79
N PRO A 35 -2.59 4.92 10.76
CA PRO A 35 -3.67 4.03 11.18
C PRO A 35 -4.64 3.73 10.02
N LEU A 36 -5.06 2.47 9.87
CA LEU A 36 -6.02 2.06 8.84
C LEU A 36 -7.33 2.85 8.91
N LEU A 37 -7.80 3.19 10.12
CA LEU A 37 -8.99 4.02 10.30
C LEU A 37 -8.83 5.39 9.64
N MET A 38 -7.64 6.00 9.74
CA MET A 38 -7.32 7.28 9.11
C MET A 38 -7.29 7.15 7.57
N GLN A 39 -6.78 6.03 7.07
CA GLN A 39 -6.77 5.75 5.62
C GLN A 39 -8.20 5.55 5.08
N LEU A 40 -9.05 4.82 5.79
CA LEU A 40 -10.46 4.67 5.45
C LEU A 40 -11.20 6.01 5.46
N PHE A 41 -10.94 6.82 6.50
CA PHE A 41 -11.49 8.17 6.60
C PHE A 41 -11.06 9.03 5.40
N LEU A 42 -9.77 9.06 5.08
CA LEU A 42 -9.24 9.85 3.97
C LEU A 42 -9.77 9.34 2.61
N ALA A 43 -9.87 8.04 2.42
CA ALA A 43 -10.36 7.44 1.18
C ALA A 43 -11.84 7.77 0.92
N PHE A 44 -12.65 7.93 1.97
CA PHE A 44 -14.08 8.26 1.85
C PHE A 44 -14.34 9.76 1.91
N PHE A 45 -13.92 10.43 2.99
CA PHE A 45 -14.21 11.84 3.20
C PHE A 45 -13.20 12.78 2.53
N GLY A 46 -11.94 12.36 2.38
CA GLY A 46 -10.90 13.19 1.78
C GLY A 46 -11.17 13.51 0.32
N LEU A 47 -11.68 12.55 -0.46
CA LEU A 47 -12.07 12.77 -1.85
C LEU A 47 -13.34 13.64 -1.98
N GLY A 48 -14.25 13.55 -1.01
CA GLY A 48 -15.42 14.43 -0.93
C GLY A 48 -15.07 15.92 -0.81
N LEU A 49 -13.93 16.26 -0.18
CA LEU A 49 -13.43 17.65 -0.11
C LEU A 49 -13.10 18.24 -1.49
N PHE A 50 -12.82 17.39 -2.48
CA PHE A 50 -12.56 17.78 -3.86
C PHE A 50 -13.81 17.66 -4.75
N GLY A 51 -14.99 17.44 -4.15
CA GLY A 51 -16.25 17.25 -4.87
C GLY A 51 -16.42 15.87 -5.52
N ILE A 52 -15.62 14.89 -5.12
CA ILE A 52 -15.69 13.52 -5.63
C ILE A 52 -16.41 12.65 -4.62
N ASP A 53 -17.66 12.31 -4.90
CA ASP A 53 -18.45 11.38 -4.10
C ASP A 53 -18.06 9.93 -4.39
N VAL A 54 -17.47 9.27 -3.40
CA VAL A 54 -17.04 7.87 -3.51
C VAL A 54 -17.96 6.98 -2.69
N PRO A 55 -18.51 5.90 -3.25
CA PRO A 55 -19.33 4.98 -2.48
C PRO A 55 -18.48 4.29 -1.40
N ALA A 56 -19.02 4.17 -0.18
CA ALA A 56 -18.28 3.71 1.00
C ALA A 56 -17.60 2.34 0.80
N TRP A 57 -18.24 1.42 0.08
CA TRP A 57 -17.67 0.11 -0.22
C TRP A 57 -16.39 0.23 -1.07
N LEU A 58 -16.36 1.15 -2.05
CA LEU A 58 -15.20 1.34 -2.91
C LEU A 58 -14.04 1.98 -2.15
N ALA A 59 -14.33 3.00 -1.33
CA ALA A 59 -13.34 3.63 -0.46
C ALA A 59 -12.71 2.59 0.50
N ALA A 60 -13.55 1.74 1.10
CA ALA A 60 -13.10 0.65 1.96
C ALA A 60 -12.24 -0.36 1.20
N CYS A 61 -12.67 -0.82 0.03
CA CYS A 61 -11.91 -1.75 -0.80
C CYS A 61 -10.54 -1.18 -1.16
N VAL A 62 -10.46 0.07 -1.61
CA VAL A 62 -9.20 0.71 -2.00
C VAL A 62 -8.27 0.86 -0.80
N ALA A 63 -8.75 1.41 0.31
CA ALA A 63 -7.93 1.59 1.51
C ALA A 63 -7.39 0.25 2.03
N LEU A 64 -8.23 -0.78 2.12
CA LEU A 64 -7.82 -2.13 2.55
C LEU A 64 -6.82 -2.76 1.58
N ILE A 65 -7.04 -2.66 0.27
CA ILE A 65 -6.11 -3.19 -0.73
C ILE A 65 -4.73 -2.55 -0.58
N LEU A 66 -4.69 -1.22 -0.43
CA LEU A 66 -3.43 -0.48 -0.32
C LEU A 66 -2.71 -0.80 0.99
N TRP A 67 -3.45 -0.83 2.09
CA TRP A 67 -2.94 -1.21 3.41
C TRP A 67 -2.38 -2.64 3.39
N THR A 68 -3.18 -3.63 2.98
CA THR A 68 -2.74 -5.04 2.93
C THR A 68 -1.54 -5.23 2.01
N ALA A 69 -1.47 -4.53 0.88
CA ALA A 69 -0.32 -4.60 -0.03
C ALA A 69 0.99 -4.17 0.63
N ALA A 70 0.97 -3.14 1.48
CA ALA A 70 2.14 -2.66 2.19
C ALA A 70 2.69 -3.69 3.19
N PHE A 71 1.81 -4.33 3.97
CA PHE A 71 2.22 -5.38 4.90
C PHE A 71 2.71 -6.62 4.17
N LEU A 72 2.02 -7.02 3.11
CA LEU A 72 2.37 -8.22 2.35
C LEU A 72 3.71 -8.08 1.61
N ALA A 73 3.96 -6.91 1.01
CA ALA A 73 5.25 -6.63 0.37
C ALA A 73 6.41 -6.76 1.36
N GLU A 74 6.24 -6.29 2.59
CA GLU A 74 7.27 -6.34 3.63
C GLU A 74 7.47 -7.76 4.20
N ILE A 75 6.38 -8.50 4.42
CA ILE A 75 6.43 -9.91 4.81
C ILE A 75 7.19 -10.73 3.76
N TRP A 76 6.80 -10.59 2.48
CA TRP A 76 7.44 -11.34 1.40
C TRP A 76 8.89 -10.91 1.16
N ARG A 77 9.22 -9.62 1.35
CA ARG A 77 10.61 -9.16 1.32
C ARG A 77 11.43 -9.88 2.39
N GLY A 78 10.92 -9.98 3.61
CA GLY A 78 11.56 -10.74 4.70
C GLY A 78 11.74 -12.22 4.36
N CYS A 79 10.75 -12.84 3.70
CA CYS A 79 10.89 -14.21 3.20
C CYS A 79 12.00 -14.35 2.15
N VAL A 80 12.07 -13.44 1.17
CA VAL A 80 13.11 -13.46 0.13
C VAL A 80 14.49 -13.28 0.75
N GLU A 81 14.64 -12.34 1.68
CA GLU A 81 15.90 -12.08 2.39
C GLU A 81 16.33 -13.23 3.31
N SER A 82 15.40 -14.08 3.77
CA SER A 82 15.76 -15.22 4.62
C SER A 82 16.41 -16.39 3.87
N ILE A 83 16.24 -16.46 2.54
CA ILE A 83 16.72 -17.56 1.70
C ILE A 83 17.87 -17.10 0.78
N ALA A 84 17.93 -15.81 0.45
CA ALA A 84 19.00 -15.21 -0.36
C ALA A 84 20.27 -14.95 0.46
#